data_AF-A0A6J1CIJ1-F1
#
_entry.id   AF-A0A6J1CIJ1-F1
#
_cell.length_a   1.000
_cell.length_b   1.000
_cell.length_c   1.000
_cell.angle_alpha   90.00
_cell.angle_beta   90.00
_cell.angle_gamma   90.00
#
_symmetry.space_group_name_H-M   'P 1'
#
loop_
_entity.id
_entity.type
_entity.pdbx_description
1 polymer ?
#
loop_
_entity_poly.entity_id
_entity_poly.type
_entity_poly.pdbx_seq_one_letter_code
_entity_poly.pdbx_strand_id
1 'polypeptide(L)'
;MIQSTESELGNGNAICNFEADKSDEPCYLVFAADCRNRLKDPIPFTYFGNCIDICVVELKKNEILKRHSIVGVARAIGERVKEFESEPLKTADKWFSAWRKCEESGRRLAITGSPRLRVYDTDFGWGKPQKSEILNVDSSRLVCLQESRDGKGGIEVGLGLTKTRMDRFVAMWDANLKLFCS
;
A
#
# COMPACT_ATOMS: atom_id res chain seq x y z
N MET A 1 34.44 46.30 11.16
CA MET A 1 33.48 47.39 10.92
C MET A 1 32.84 47.07 9.59
N ILE A 2 31.75 46.31 9.56
CA ILE A 2 30.36 46.81 9.51
C ILE A 2 29.44 45.74 10.16
N GLN A 3 28.56 46.19 11.04
CA GLN A 3 27.41 45.46 11.61
C GLN A 3 26.24 45.40 10.62
N SER A 4 25.20 44.63 10.99
CA SER A 4 23.79 44.66 10.53
C SER A 4 23.47 43.57 9.51
N THR A 5 22.39 42.78 9.60
CA THR A 5 21.19 42.81 10.46
C THR A 5 20.43 41.47 10.27
N GLU A 6 19.65 41.10 11.27
CA GLU A 6 18.68 40.00 11.28
C GLU A 6 17.61 40.17 10.18
N SER A 7 17.07 39.04 9.68
CA SER A 7 15.67 38.98 9.27
C SER A 7 15.08 37.58 9.49
N GLU A 8 14.35 37.48 10.58
CA GLU A 8 13.03 36.86 10.74
C GLU A 8 12.74 35.52 10.05
N LEU A 9 12.58 34.52 10.92
CA LEU A 9 11.84 33.28 10.76
C LEU A 9 10.50 33.51 10.04
N GLY A 10 10.50 33.26 8.73
CA GLY A 10 9.29 33.07 7.94
C GLY A 10 8.53 31.84 8.42
N ASN A 11 7.32 32.11 8.93
CA ASN A 11 6.27 31.16 9.30
C ASN A 11 6.26 29.91 8.41
N GLY A 12 6.70 28.78 8.96
CA GLY A 12 6.84 27.50 8.28
C GLY A 12 5.49 26.84 8.00
N ASN A 13 4.72 27.39 7.06
CA ASN A 13 3.69 26.64 6.36
C ASN A 13 4.36 25.91 5.20
N ALA A 14 5.14 24.88 5.51
CA ALA A 14 5.68 23.94 4.52
C ALA A 14 4.55 23.01 4.03
N ILE A 15 3.52 23.60 3.43
CA ILE A 15 2.76 22.91 2.41
C ILE A 15 3.74 22.84 1.26
N CYS A 16 4.44 21.72 1.13
CA CYS A 16 5.19 21.41 -0.06
C CYS A 16 4.21 21.57 -1.22
N ASN A 17 4.31 22.68 -1.95
CA ASN A 17 3.64 22.86 -3.23
C ASN A 17 4.23 21.80 -4.16
N PHE A 18 3.65 20.60 -4.12
CA PHE A 18 3.70 19.70 -5.24
C PHE A 18 3.05 20.48 -6.37
N GLU A 19 3.86 21.08 -7.24
CA GLU A 19 3.40 21.31 -8.60
C GLU A 19 2.87 19.96 -9.06
N ALA A 20 1.54 19.85 -9.09
CA ALA A 20 0.88 18.65 -9.52
C ALA A 20 1.37 18.41 -10.94
N ASP A 21 2.26 17.44 -11.10
CA ASP A 21 2.63 16.91 -12.39
C ASP A 21 1.31 16.54 -13.08
N LYS A 22 0.89 17.36 -14.06
CA LYS A 22 -0.40 17.27 -14.74
C LYS A 22 -0.48 16.08 -15.68
N SER A 23 0.52 15.20 -15.63
CA SER A 23 0.54 13.96 -16.35
C SER A 23 -0.65 13.07 -15.96
N ASP A 24 -1.46 12.70 -16.95
CA ASP A 24 -2.58 11.75 -16.84
C ASP A 24 -2.10 10.28 -16.85
N GLU A 25 -0.81 10.07 -16.58
CA GLU A 25 -0.18 8.77 -16.61
C GLU A 25 -0.79 7.82 -15.57
N PRO A 26 -0.96 6.53 -15.92
CA PRO A 26 -1.50 5.55 -15.01
C PRO A 26 -0.49 5.16 -13.92
N CYS A 27 -1.01 5.01 -12.71
CA CYS A 27 -0.37 4.37 -11.57
C CYS A 27 -1.14 3.11 -11.20
N TYR A 28 -0.43 2.10 -10.70
CA TYR A 28 -1.00 0.78 -10.46
C TYR A 28 -0.82 0.37 -9.00
N LEU A 29 -1.91 -0.03 -8.35
CA LEU A 29 -1.86 -0.79 -7.10
C LEU A 29 -2.12 -2.26 -7.39
N VAL A 30 -1.25 -3.14 -6.93
CA VAL A 30 -1.36 -4.59 -7.16
C VAL A 30 -1.41 -5.32 -5.82
N PHE A 31 -2.35 -6.25 -5.65
CA PHE A 31 -2.43 -7.09 -4.46
C PHE A 31 -2.95 -8.48 -4.80
N ALA A 32 -2.53 -9.48 -4.03
CA ALA A 32 -3.04 -10.83 -4.15
C ALA A 32 -4.27 -11.04 -3.25
N ALA A 33 -5.23 -11.84 -3.71
CA ALA A 33 -6.46 -12.13 -2.98
C ALA A 33 -6.68 -13.64 -2.87
N ASP A 34 -7.03 -14.14 -1.68
CA ASP A 34 -7.29 -15.57 -1.44
C ASP A 34 -8.64 -16.00 -2.03
N CYS A 35 -8.58 -16.91 -3.01
CA CYS A 35 -9.75 -17.41 -3.73
C CYS A 35 -10.42 -18.61 -3.06
N ARG A 36 -9.80 -19.26 -2.07
CA ARG A 36 -10.23 -20.59 -1.59
C ARG A 36 -11.72 -20.65 -1.24
N ASN A 37 -12.22 -19.64 -0.55
CA ASN A 37 -13.61 -19.56 -0.10
C ASN A 37 -14.55 -18.78 -1.05
N ARG A 38 -14.09 -18.44 -2.26
CA ARG A 38 -14.82 -17.59 -3.23
C ARG A 38 -15.06 -18.24 -4.58
N LEU A 39 -14.38 -19.35 -4.87
CA LEU A 39 -14.70 -20.16 -6.05
C LEU A 39 -16.11 -20.76 -5.92
N LYS A 40 -16.73 -21.08 -7.06
CA LYS A 40 -18.03 -21.76 -7.12
C LYS A 40 -18.06 -23.02 -6.25
N ASP A 41 -16.98 -23.80 -6.31
CA ASP A 41 -16.71 -24.93 -5.44
C ASP A 41 -15.57 -24.53 -4.49
N PRO A 42 -15.87 -24.22 -3.21
CA PRO A 42 -14.87 -23.76 -2.26
C PRO A 42 -13.76 -24.80 -2.04
N ILE A 43 -12.52 -24.33 -2.02
CA ILE A 43 -11.34 -25.13 -1.74
C ILE A 43 -11.15 -25.24 -0.23
N PRO A 44 -10.79 -26.43 0.31
CA PRO A 44 -10.51 -26.60 1.72
C PRO A 44 -9.44 -25.62 2.22
N PHE A 45 -9.59 -25.14 3.45
CA PHE A 45 -8.59 -24.27 4.09
C PHE A 45 -7.22 -24.97 4.25
N THR A 46 -7.21 -26.30 4.29
CA THR A 46 -6.01 -27.14 4.36
C THR A 46 -5.34 -27.38 3.01
N TYR A 47 -5.87 -26.84 1.91
CA TYR A 47 -5.27 -26.98 0.58
C TYR A 47 -3.84 -26.43 0.55
N PHE A 48 -2.90 -27.31 0.20
CA PHE A 48 -1.49 -27.00 0.08
C PHE A 48 -1.15 -26.63 -1.36
N GLY A 49 -1.16 -25.32 -1.64
CA GLY A 49 -0.87 -24.75 -2.95
C GLY A 49 -1.33 -23.30 -3.09
N ASN A 50 -1.12 -22.73 -4.26
CA ASN A 50 -1.57 -21.37 -4.58
C ASN A 50 -3.04 -21.39 -5.03
N CYS A 51 -3.87 -20.58 -4.37
CA CYS A 51 -5.24 -20.33 -4.76
C CYS A 51 -5.50 -18.83 -4.59
N ILE A 52 -4.87 -18.03 -5.46
CA ILE A 52 -4.86 -16.58 -5.38
C ILE A 52 -5.29 -15.94 -6.69
N ASP A 53 -5.96 -14.79 -6.62
CA ASP A 53 -6.18 -13.87 -7.74
C ASP A 53 -5.22 -12.69 -7.64
N ILE A 54 -4.78 -12.17 -8.77
CA ILE A 54 -3.98 -10.95 -8.85
C ILE A 54 -4.90 -9.78 -9.20
N CYS A 55 -5.14 -8.94 -8.20
CA CYS A 55 -5.92 -7.72 -8.35
C CYS A 55 -5.03 -6.56 -8.76
N VAL A 56 -5.39 -5.90 -9.87
CA VAL A 56 -4.74 -4.67 -10.35
C VAL A 56 -5.77 -3.55 -10.32
N VAL A 57 -5.42 -2.44 -9.67
CA VAL A 57 -6.20 -1.19 -9.65
C VAL A 57 -5.40 -0.14 -10.43
N GLU A 58 -5.98 0.37 -11.51
CA GLU A 58 -5.41 1.44 -12.32
C GLU A 58 -6.05 2.78 -11.92
N LEU A 59 -5.21 3.78 -11.61
CA LEU A 59 -5.62 5.11 -11.18
C LEU A 59 -4.75 6.15 -11.90
N LYS A 60 -5.33 7.28 -12.30
CA LYS A 60 -4.56 8.36 -12.92
C LYS A 60 -3.73 9.08 -11.86
N LYS A 61 -2.46 9.38 -12.16
CA LYS A 61 -1.55 10.08 -11.25
C LYS A 61 -2.15 11.40 -10.74
N ASN A 62 -2.75 12.18 -11.64
CA ASN A 62 -3.41 13.44 -11.29
C ASN A 62 -4.63 13.25 -10.36
N GLU A 63 -5.28 12.10 -10.34
CA GLU A 63 -6.40 11.79 -9.44
C GLU A 63 -5.90 11.43 -8.05
N ILE A 64 -4.79 10.69 -7.98
CA ILE A 64 -4.15 10.30 -6.71
C ILE A 64 -3.55 11.51 -6.00
N LEU A 65 -2.97 12.46 -6.74
CA LEU A 65 -2.30 13.64 -6.17
C LEU A 65 -3.24 14.78 -5.80
N LYS A 66 -4.55 14.67 -6.08
CA LYS A 66 -5.55 15.67 -5.66
C LYS A 66 -5.71 15.70 -4.14
N ARG A 67 -6.04 16.86 -3.60
CA ARG A 67 -6.48 16.99 -2.20
C ARG A 67 -7.70 16.09 -1.97
N HIS A 68 -7.73 15.37 -0.86
CA HIS A 68 -8.82 14.42 -0.52
C HIS A 68 -9.01 13.26 -1.51
N SER A 69 -7.98 12.90 -2.29
CA SER A 69 -8.02 11.76 -3.22
C SER A 69 -8.30 10.40 -2.56
N ILE A 70 -8.07 10.28 -1.25
CA ILE A 70 -8.20 9.02 -0.50
C ILE A 70 -9.56 8.34 -0.70
N VAL A 71 -10.66 9.10 -0.80
CA VAL A 71 -12.00 8.55 -0.98
C VAL A 71 -12.15 7.93 -2.36
N GLY A 72 -11.59 8.60 -3.38
CA GLY A 72 -11.57 8.09 -4.75
C GLY A 72 -10.71 6.83 -4.88
N VAL A 73 -9.52 6.85 -4.26
CA VAL A 73 -8.61 5.69 -4.22
C VAL A 73 -9.26 4.51 -3.49
N ALA A 74 -9.84 4.74 -2.31
CA ALA A 74 -10.53 3.71 -1.53
C ALA A 74 -11.74 3.12 -2.30
N ARG A 75 -12.49 3.96 -3.01
CA ARG A 75 -13.58 3.50 -3.88
C ARG A 75 -13.07 2.60 -5.00
N ALA A 76 -12.02 3.00 -5.71
CA ALA A 76 -11.44 2.18 -6.79
C ALA A 76 -10.92 0.82 -6.30
N ILE A 77 -10.27 0.80 -5.13
CA ILE A 77 -9.85 -0.44 -4.47
C ILE A 77 -11.09 -1.29 -4.13
N GLY A 78 -12.10 -0.69 -3.52
CA GLY A 78 -13.34 -1.38 -3.14
C GLY A 78 -14.12 -1.94 -4.32
N GLU A 79 -14.16 -1.24 -5.45
CA GLU A 79 -14.76 -1.72 -6.71
C GLU A 79 -14.00 -2.94 -7.24
N ARG A 80 -12.66 -2.92 -7.24
CA ARG A 80 -11.86 -4.09 -7.64
C ARG A 80 -12.07 -5.28 -6.71
N VAL A 81 -12.18 -5.04 -5.40
CA VAL A 81 -12.50 -6.09 -4.41
C VAL A 81 -13.88 -6.68 -4.67
N LYS A 82 -14.91 -5.85 -4.92
CA LYS A 82 -16.26 -6.33 -5.25
C LYS A 82 -16.29 -7.17 -6.52
N GLU A 83 -15.54 -6.77 -7.56
CA GLU A 83 -15.42 -7.57 -8.78
C GLU A 83 -14.79 -8.94 -8.47
N PHE A 84 -13.68 -8.95 -7.74
CA PHE A 84 -13.04 -10.18 -7.30
C PHE A 84 -13.99 -11.09 -6.48
N GLU A 85 -14.78 -10.52 -5.58
CA GLU A 85 -15.75 -11.29 -4.78
C GLU A 85 -16.89 -11.86 -5.61
N SER A 86 -17.30 -11.18 -6.69
CA SER A 86 -18.34 -11.65 -7.59
C SER A 86 -17.86 -12.75 -8.55
N GLU A 87 -16.64 -12.63 -9.05
CA GLU A 87 -16.08 -13.52 -10.07
C GLU A 87 -14.54 -13.60 -9.91
N PRO A 88 -14.04 -14.41 -8.97
CA PRO A 88 -12.60 -14.56 -8.78
C PRO A 88 -11.97 -15.22 -10.01
N LEU A 89 -10.72 -14.87 -10.31
CA LEU A 89 -9.96 -15.40 -11.46
C LEU A 89 -10.51 -14.99 -12.84
N LYS A 90 -11.50 -14.09 -12.90
CA LYS A 90 -12.09 -13.56 -14.15
C LYS A 90 -11.06 -13.07 -15.17
N THR A 91 -9.95 -12.51 -14.68
CA THR A 91 -8.88 -11.92 -15.51
C THR A 91 -7.58 -12.74 -15.49
N ALA A 92 -7.64 -14.02 -15.10
CA ALA A 92 -6.45 -14.86 -14.94
C ALA A 92 -5.67 -15.05 -16.24
N ASP A 93 -6.37 -15.12 -17.37
CA ASP A 93 -5.78 -15.18 -18.72
C ASP A 93 -4.93 -13.94 -19.07
N LYS A 94 -5.16 -12.82 -18.38
CA LYS A 94 -4.50 -11.52 -18.64
C LYS A 94 -3.48 -11.11 -17.58
N TRP A 95 -3.24 -11.92 -16.54
CA TRP A 95 -2.34 -11.53 -15.46
C TRP A 95 -0.93 -11.19 -15.95
N PHE A 96 -0.36 -11.99 -16.85
CA PHE A 96 1.00 -11.75 -17.36
C PHE A 96 1.12 -10.45 -18.16
N SER A 97 0.13 -10.14 -18.99
CA SER A 97 0.13 -8.90 -19.78
C SER A 97 -0.10 -7.68 -18.89
N ALA A 98 -1.01 -7.78 -17.91
CA ALA A 98 -1.24 -6.74 -16.92
C ALA A 98 0.01 -6.49 -16.06
N TRP A 99 0.67 -7.54 -15.58
CA TRP A 99 1.92 -7.44 -14.83
C TRP A 99 3.01 -6.74 -15.63
N ARG A 100 3.21 -7.15 -16.89
CA ARG A 100 4.18 -6.52 -17.80
C ARG A 100 3.90 -5.03 -17.97
N LYS A 101 2.65 -4.65 -18.26
CA LYS A 101 2.21 -3.25 -18.38
C LYS A 101 2.55 -2.45 -17.10
N CYS A 102 2.27 -3.03 -15.93
CA CYS A 102 2.55 -2.36 -14.66
C CYS A 102 4.06 -2.19 -14.42
N GLU A 103 4.87 -3.18 -14.75
CA GLU A 103 6.32 -3.12 -14.57
C GLU A 103 6.98 -2.12 -15.53
N GLU A 104 6.59 -2.14 -16.80
CA GLU A 104 7.06 -1.19 -17.83
C GLU A 104 6.70 0.26 -17.48
N SER A 105 5.58 0.49 -16.78
CA SER A 105 5.20 1.84 -16.34
C SER A 105 6.16 2.42 -15.28
N GLY A 106 6.88 1.58 -14.54
CA GLY A 106 7.68 1.99 -13.38
C GLY A 106 6.91 2.60 -12.21
N ARG A 107 5.56 2.64 -12.27
CA ARG A 107 4.64 3.33 -11.34
C ARG A 107 3.67 2.36 -10.68
N ARG A 108 4.18 1.20 -10.33
CA ARG A 108 3.47 0.17 -9.57
C ARG A 108 3.82 0.24 -8.09
N LEU A 109 2.81 0.08 -7.25
CA LEU A 109 2.93 -0.28 -5.84
C LEU A 109 2.28 -1.65 -5.65
N ALA A 110 3.01 -2.63 -5.14
CA ALA A 110 2.42 -3.90 -4.74
C ALA A 110 2.22 -3.97 -3.23
N ILE A 111 1.16 -4.64 -2.82
CA ILE A 111 0.89 -5.02 -1.44
C ILE A 111 1.20 -6.50 -1.30
N THR A 112 1.98 -6.83 -0.27
CA THR A 112 2.20 -8.20 0.19
C THR A 112 1.71 -8.37 1.63
N GLY A 113 1.62 -9.61 2.08
CA GLY A 113 1.12 -9.95 3.40
C GLY A 113 -0.41 -9.83 3.49
N SER A 114 -0.93 -10.22 4.64
CA SER A 114 -2.34 -10.07 4.97
C SER A 114 -2.50 -10.15 6.49
N PRO A 115 -3.31 -9.26 7.11
CA PRO A 115 -3.64 -9.35 8.53
C PRO A 115 -4.37 -10.65 8.91
N ARG A 116 -4.86 -11.42 7.92
CA ARG A 116 -5.48 -12.73 8.14
C ARG A 116 -4.48 -13.87 8.33
N LEU A 117 -3.19 -13.63 8.06
CA LEU A 117 -2.15 -14.64 8.26
C LEU A 117 -1.79 -14.84 9.73
N ARG A 118 -2.07 -13.85 10.60
CA ARG A 118 -1.93 -13.98 12.06
C ARG A 118 -0.54 -14.43 12.49
N VAL A 119 0.50 -13.83 11.89
CA VAL A 119 1.90 -14.16 12.14
C VAL A 119 2.27 -14.05 13.63
N TYR A 120 1.68 -13.08 14.35
CA TYR A 120 1.92 -12.90 15.78
C TYR A 120 1.27 -13.95 16.68
N ASP A 121 0.43 -14.83 16.15
CA ASP A 121 -0.12 -15.97 16.91
C ASP A 121 0.76 -17.21 16.87
N THR A 122 1.87 -17.17 16.14
CA THR A 122 2.87 -18.23 16.15
C THR A 122 3.53 -18.30 17.53
N ASP A 123 3.59 -19.48 18.14
CA ASP A 123 4.33 -19.72 19.38
C ASP A 123 5.09 -21.04 19.28
N PHE A 124 6.42 -20.97 19.34
CA PHE A 124 7.30 -22.12 19.29
C PHE A 124 7.64 -22.69 20.68
N GLY A 125 7.03 -22.15 21.75
CA GLY A 125 7.27 -22.52 23.15
C GLY A 125 7.98 -21.44 23.97
N TRP A 126 8.30 -20.29 23.38
CA TRP A 126 8.95 -19.15 24.03
C TRP A 126 8.11 -17.87 24.01
N GLY A 127 6.84 -18.00 23.63
CA GLY A 127 5.91 -16.89 23.49
C GLY A 127 5.85 -16.33 22.07
N LYS A 128 4.91 -15.40 21.88
CA LYS A 128 4.63 -14.75 20.59
C LYS A 128 5.80 -13.89 20.10
N PRO A 129 6.00 -13.76 18.77
CA PRO A 129 7.02 -12.89 18.19
C PRO A 129 6.96 -11.48 18.76
N GLN A 130 8.13 -10.88 19.01
CA GLN A 130 8.23 -9.47 19.39
C GLN A 130 8.02 -8.55 18.18
N LYS A 131 8.51 -8.98 17.01
CA LYS A 131 8.36 -8.28 15.74
C LYS A 131 8.35 -9.30 14.61
N SER A 132 7.52 -9.07 13.60
CA SER A 132 7.54 -9.76 12.32
C SER A 132 7.90 -8.75 11.22
N GLU A 133 8.80 -9.13 10.32
CA GLU A 133 9.18 -8.31 9.17
C GLU A 133 9.20 -9.18 7.92
N ILE A 134 8.58 -8.70 6.84
CA ILE A 134 8.68 -9.31 5.52
C ILE A 134 9.84 -8.63 4.80
N LEU A 135 11.01 -9.28 4.86
CA LEU A 135 12.22 -8.78 4.21
C LEU A 135 12.09 -8.93 2.70
N ASN A 136 11.72 -7.85 2.01
CA ASN A 136 11.83 -7.81 0.56
C ASN A 136 13.00 -6.92 0.16
N VAL A 137 14.09 -7.57 -0.19
CA VAL A 137 15.34 -6.98 -0.67
C VAL A 137 15.04 -6.35 -2.05
N ASP A 138 15.11 -5.02 -2.12
CA ASP A 138 15.31 -4.19 -3.32
C ASP A 138 14.13 -3.50 -4.05
N SER A 139 13.00 -3.14 -3.42
CA SER A 139 12.07 -2.25 -4.16
C SER A 139 11.29 -1.27 -3.31
N SER A 140 11.52 0.01 -3.57
CA SER A 140 10.66 1.15 -3.18
C SER A 140 9.22 1.11 -3.72
N ARG A 141 8.74 -0.08 -4.13
CA ARG A 141 7.51 -0.38 -4.86
C ARG A 141 6.73 -1.54 -4.21
N LEU A 142 7.14 -2.00 -3.02
CA LEU A 142 6.40 -2.99 -2.24
C LEU A 142 6.08 -2.42 -0.85
N VAL A 143 4.86 -2.68 -0.40
CA VAL A 143 4.40 -2.43 0.97
C VAL A 143 3.90 -3.75 1.53
N CYS A 144 4.24 -4.07 2.77
CA CYS A 144 3.68 -5.21 3.48
C CYS A 144 2.61 -4.77 4.48
N LEU A 145 1.53 -5.56 4.56
CA LEU A 145 0.47 -5.38 5.54
C LEU A 145 0.36 -6.63 6.41
N GLN A 146 0.36 -6.44 7.72
CA GLN A 146 0.14 -7.50 8.71
C GLN A 146 -0.67 -6.97 9.89
N GLU A 147 -1.23 -7.86 10.70
CA GLU A 147 -1.93 -7.48 11.91
C GLU A 147 -0.95 -6.86 12.93
N SER A 148 -1.45 -5.93 13.74
CA SER A 148 -0.69 -5.42 14.89
C SER A 148 -0.53 -6.49 15.96
N ARG A 149 0.66 -6.54 16.56
CA ARG A 149 0.96 -7.44 17.69
C ARG A 149 0.02 -7.27 18.88
N ASP A 150 -0.46 -6.06 19.15
CA ASP A 150 -1.24 -5.75 20.35
C ASP A 150 -2.68 -6.30 20.33
N GLY A 151 -3.13 -6.85 19.20
CA GLY A 151 -4.45 -7.44 19.04
C GLY A 151 -5.61 -6.43 19.11
N LYS A 152 -5.33 -5.11 19.08
CA LYS A 152 -6.36 -4.05 19.20
C LYS A 152 -6.95 -3.63 17.85
N GLY A 153 -6.86 -4.50 16.84
CA GLY A 153 -7.33 -4.21 15.48
C GLY A 153 -6.42 -3.27 14.68
N GLY A 154 -5.23 -2.94 15.18
CA GLY A 154 -4.24 -2.18 14.43
C GLY A 154 -3.67 -2.95 13.23
N ILE A 155 -3.13 -2.22 12.26
CA ILE A 155 -2.43 -2.77 11.09
C ILE A 155 -0.99 -2.26 11.12
N GLU A 156 -0.03 -3.16 11.01
CA GLU A 156 1.36 -2.81 10.75
C GLU A 156 1.59 -2.68 9.25
N VAL A 157 2.19 -1.56 8.84
CA VAL A 157 2.57 -1.27 7.45
C VAL A 157 4.09 -1.23 7.39
N GLY A 158 4.71 -2.17 6.69
CA GLY A 158 6.16 -2.17 6.46
C GLY A 158 6.51 -1.77 5.03
N LEU A 159 7.56 -0.97 4.88
CA LEU A 159 8.08 -0.53 3.59
C LEU A 159 9.57 -0.17 3.69
N GLY A 160 10.31 -0.37 2.60
CA GLY A 160 11.72 0.00 2.49
C GLY A 160 11.93 1.11 1.47
N LEU A 161 12.51 2.23 1.89
CA LEU A 161 12.83 3.39 1.05
C LEU A 161 14.27 3.86 1.32
N THR A 162 14.86 4.60 0.38
CA THR A 162 16.10 5.34 0.67
C THR A 162 15.84 6.37 1.77
N LYS A 163 16.87 6.73 2.55
CA LYS A 163 16.73 7.68 3.67
C LYS A 163 15.96 8.96 3.28
N THR A 164 16.39 9.63 2.21
CA THR A 164 15.72 10.84 1.71
C THR A 164 14.25 10.64 1.34
N ARG A 165 13.90 9.47 0.79
CA ARG A 165 12.51 9.15 0.45
C ARG A 165 11.70 8.80 1.69
N MET A 166 12.29 8.12 2.66
CA MET A 166 11.65 7.81 3.95
C MET A 166 11.34 9.09 4.73
N ASP A 167 12.30 10.02 4.84
CA ASP A 167 12.11 11.28 5.54
C ASP A 167 10.92 12.09 4.95
N ARG A 168 10.83 12.12 3.62
CA ARG A 168 9.69 12.74 2.91
C ARG A 168 8.38 11.99 3.15
N PHE A 169 8.41 10.67 3.10
CA PHE A 169 7.23 9.83 3.33
C PHE A 169 6.66 10.06 4.74
N VAL A 170 7.51 10.04 5.77
CA VAL A 170 7.11 10.28 7.16
C VAL A 170 6.50 11.67 7.33
N ALA A 171 7.13 12.72 6.80
CA ALA A 171 6.59 14.07 6.86
C ALA A 171 5.20 14.18 6.21
N MET A 172 5.01 13.55 5.04
CA MET A 172 3.72 13.49 4.35
C MET A 172 2.69 12.67 5.14
N TRP A 173 3.09 11.53 5.68
CA TRP A 173 2.23 10.62 6.44
C TRP A 173 1.67 11.33 7.68
N ASP A 174 2.53 11.94 8.48
CA ASP A 174 2.15 12.65 9.70
C ASP A 174 1.22 13.85 9.41
N ALA A 175 1.52 14.61 8.35
CA ALA A 175 0.68 15.73 7.93
C ALA A 175 -0.72 15.26 7.51
N ASN A 176 -0.80 14.16 6.75
CA ASN A 176 -2.09 13.64 6.29
C ASN A 176 -2.89 12.97 7.41
N LEU A 177 -2.25 12.22 8.31
CA LEU A 177 -2.95 11.59 9.45
C LEU A 177 -3.63 12.61 10.36
N LYS A 178 -2.98 13.76 10.61
CA LYS A 178 -3.58 14.84 11.40
C LYS A 178 -4.89 15.35 10.81
N LEU A 179 -5.07 15.30 9.49
CA LEU A 179 -6.32 15.69 8.83
C LEU A 179 -7.47 14.67 9.04
N PHE A 180 -7.17 13.43 9.42
CA PHE A 180 -8.18 12.41 9.73
C PHE A 180 -8.54 12.35 11.21
N CYS A 181 -7.66 12.85 12.08
CA CYS A 181 -7.86 12.85 13.53
C CYS A 181 -8.46 14.17 14.07
N SER A 182 -8.66 15.17 13.21
CA SER A 182 -9.35 16.44 13.50
C SER A 182 -10.82 16.37 13.14
#